data_AF-A0A6N9I596-F1
#
_entry.id   AF-A0A6N9I596-F1
#
_cell.length_a   1.000
_cell.length_b   1.000
_cell.length_c   1.000
_cell.angle_alpha   90.00
_cell.angle_beta   90.00
_cell.angle_gamma   90.00
#
_symmetry.space_group_name_H-M   'P 1'
#
loop_
_entity.id
_entity.type
_entity.pdbx_description
1 polymer ?
#
loop_
_entity_poly.entity_id
_entity_poly.type
_entity_poly.pdbx_seq_one_letter_code
_entity_poly.pdbx_strand_id
1 'polypeptide(L)'
;MYSIGDIANIMGINTSAIRFYDRNGLLPFVQRDKAGRRKFKPEDLNFIEVIDCLKKSGVPVKDIAQFISLCMQGDQTLQERYDYLDDEEEKLSRKIEKMQTQLEFLQYKKWYYKTAIKEGTEDIHFLPNSRMIDPQTRNEFEEKRKATADIHELTDL
;
A
#
# COMPACT_ATOMS: atom_id res chain seq x y z
N MET A 1 16.01 -3.36 -26.55
CA MET A 1 16.43 -4.37 -25.55
C MET A 1 17.12 -3.65 -24.42
N TYR A 2 16.61 -3.80 -23.20
CA TYR A 2 17.06 -3.12 -21.99
C TYR A 2 17.79 -4.08 -21.06
N SER A 3 18.75 -3.58 -20.29
CA SER A 3 19.38 -4.28 -19.18
C SER A 3 18.59 -4.07 -17.88
N ILE A 4 18.91 -4.82 -16.83
CA ILE A 4 18.34 -4.59 -15.49
C ILE A 4 18.58 -3.15 -15.02
N GLY A 5 19.75 -2.57 -15.33
CA GLY A 5 20.06 -1.18 -14.95
C GLY A 5 19.18 -0.17 -15.69
N ASP A 6 18.92 -0.41 -16.97
CA ASP A 6 18.05 0.45 -17.76
C ASP A 6 16.60 0.40 -17.23
N ILE A 7 16.08 -0.81 -16.96
CA ILE A 7 14.74 -0.98 -16.37
C ILE A 7 14.63 -0.30 -15.01
N ALA A 8 15.64 -0.48 -14.15
CA ALA A 8 15.69 0.15 -12.84
C ALA A 8 15.56 1.68 -12.94
N ASN A 9 16.29 2.28 -13.87
CA ASN A 9 16.25 3.72 -14.11
C ASN A 9 14.91 4.18 -14.71
N ILE A 10 14.37 3.43 -15.67
CA ILE A 10 13.10 3.78 -16.34
C ILE A 10 11.93 3.72 -15.35
N MET A 11 11.89 2.71 -14.50
CA MET A 11 10.75 2.42 -13.62
C MET A 11 10.90 2.97 -12.20
N GLY A 12 12.07 3.54 -11.86
CA GLY A 12 12.39 3.96 -10.50
C GLY A 12 12.45 2.79 -9.50
N ILE A 13 12.72 1.58 -9.98
CA ILE A 13 12.79 0.36 -9.18
C ILE A 13 14.26 0.05 -8.89
N ASN A 14 14.60 -0.39 -7.68
CA ASN A 14 15.97 -0.80 -7.39
C ASN A 14 16.37 -2.03 -8.22
N THR A 15 17.56 -2.01 -8.81
CA THR A 15 18.15 -3.19 -9.48
C THR A 15 18.11 -4.46 -8.62
N SER A 16 18.20 -4.33 -7.28
CA SER A 16 18.09 -5.44 -6.34
C SER A 16 16.70 -6.08 -6.33
N ALA A 17 15.64 -5.29 -6.51
CA ALA A 17 14.25 -5.77 -6.60
C ALA A 17 14.03 -6.53 -7.92
N ILE A 18 14.52 -6.01 -9.05
CA ILE A 18 14.44 -6.73 -10.34
C ILE A 18 15.20 -8.06 -10.27
N ARG A 19 16.40 -8.07 -9.65
CA ARG A 19 17.15 -9.33 -9.42
C ARG A 19 16.41 -10.27 -8.47
N PHE A 20 15.70 -9.75 -7.48
CA PHE A 20 14.85 -10.54 -6.60
C PHE A 20 13.69 -11.17 -7.39
N TYR A 21 13.02 -10.43 -8.27
CA TYR A 21 11.98 -10.97 -9.15
C TYR A 21 12.53 -12.08 -10.06
N ASP A 22 13.71 -11.89 -10.64
CA ASP A 22 14.40 -12.91 -11.45
C ASP A 22 14.66 -14.20 -10.66
N ARG A 23 15.28 -14.08 -9.48
CA ARG A 23 15.62 -15.24 -8.62
C ARG A 23 14.41 -16.03 -8.14
N ASN A 24 13.27 -15.37 -7.98
CA ASN A 24 12.02 -16.02 -7.57
C ASN A 24 11.16 -16.49 -8.76
N GLY A 25 11.70 -16.45 -9.98
CA GLY A 25 11.01 -17.00 -11.15
C GLY A 25 9.88 -16.14 -11.71
N LEU A 26 9.79 -14.87 -11.31
CA LEU A 26 8.72 -13.96 -11.78
C LEU A 26 8.94 -13.42 -13.19
N LEU A 27 10.12 -13.68 -13.77
CA LEU A 27 10.54 -13.16 -15.09
C LEU A 27 10.78 -14.30 -16.11
N PRO A 28 9.83 -15.22 -16.33
CA PRO A 28 10.02 -16.34 -17.25
C PRO A 28 10.09 -15.89 -18.72
N PHE A 29 9.50 -14.74 -19.06
CA PHE A 29 9.44 -14.17 -20.42
C PHE A 29 10.75 -13.51 -20.88
N VAL A 30 11.65 -13.16 -19.95
CA VAL A 30 12.82 -12.34 -20.26
C VAL A 30 13.93 -13.18 -20.89
N GLN A 31 14.49 -12.74 -22.01
CA GLN A 31 15.56 -13.48 -22.67
C GLN A 31 16.92 -13.27 -21.96
N ARG A 32 17.88 -14.15 -22.24
CA ARG A 32 19.29 -13.97 -21.84
C ARG A 32 20.16 -13.76 -23.07
N ASP A 33 21.14 -12.86 -22.98
CA ASP A 33 22.14 -12.68 -24.03
C ASP A 33 23.20 -13.81 -24.02
N LYS A 34 24.13 -13.77 -24.99
CA LYS A 34 25.23 -14.75 -25.10
C LYS A 34 26.13 -14.82 -23.86
N ALA A 35 26.15 -13.78 -23.03
CA ALA A 35 26.90 -13.72 -21.78
C ALA A 35 26.04 -14.10 -20.55
N GLY A 36 24.80 -14.60 -20.76
CA GLY A 36 23.88 -15.03 -19.71
C GLY A 36 23.10 -13.90 -19.02
N ARG A 37 23.22 -12.64 -19.49
CA ARG A 37 22.59 -11.48 -18.85
C ARG A 37 21.16 -11.31 -19.35
N ARG A 38 20.23 -10.98 -18.45
CA ARG A 38 18.84 -10.69 -18.80
C ARG A 38 18.75 -9.50 -19.77
N LYS A 39 17.94 -9.65 -20.82
CA LYS A 39 17.61 -8.64 -21.82
C LYS A 39 16.10 -8.53 -21.96
N PHE A 40 15.60 -7.35 -21.60
CA PHE A 40 14.18 -7.05 -21.58
C PHE A 40 13.77 -6.38 -22.88
N LYS A 41 12.67 -6.82 -23.47
CA LYS A 41 12.04 -6.12 -24.57
C LYS A 41 11.14 -4.99 -24.03
N PRO A 42 10.75 -4.01 -24.85
CA PRO A 42 9.81 -2.97 -24.42
C PRO A 42 8.52 -3.54 -23.82
N GLU A 43 8.03 -4.67 -24.33
CA GLU A 43 6.78 -5.29 -23.88
C GLU A 43 6.93 -5.95 -22.49
N ASP A 44 8.15 -6.31 -22.08
CA ASP A 44 8.43 -6.93 -20.78
C ASP A 44 8.24 -5.93 -19.63
N LEU A 45 8.30 -4.62 -19.89
CA LEU A 45 8.18 -3.56 -18.88
C LEU A 45 6.79 -3.59 -18.21
N ASN A 46 5.74 -3.86 -18.98
CA ASN A 46 4.37 -3.94 -18.45
C ASN A 46 4.25 -5.04 -17.39
N PHE A 47 4.91 -6.18 -17.58
CA PHE A 47 4.91 -7.25 -16.59
C PHE A 47 5.68 -6.87 -15.32
N ILE A 48 6.79 -6.15 -15.46
CA ILE A 48 7.58 -5.69 -14.30
C ILE A 48 6.77 -4.69 -13.48
N GLU A 49 6.00 -3.82 -14.13
CA GLU A 49 5.13 -2.85 -13.46
C GLU A 49 4.06 -3.55 -12.63
N VAL A 50 3.39 -4.55 -13.21
CA VAL A 50 2.38 -5.34 -12.50
C VAL A 50 3.00 -6.12 -11.34
N ILE A 51 4.15 -6.77 -11.55
CA ILE A 51 4.87 -7.50 -10.48
C ILE A 51 5.22 -6.56 -9.33
N ASP A 52 5.75 -5.38 -9.63
CA ASP A 52 6.16 -4.41 -8.63
C ASP A 52 4.96 -3.85 -7.85
N CYS A 53 3.86 -3.54 -8.55
CA CYS A 53 2.62 -3.09 -7.94
C CYS A 53 2.04 -4.17 -6.99
N LEU A 54 1.84 -5.40 -7.46
CA LEU A 54 1.34 -6.50 -6.62
C LEU A 54 2.27 -6.75 -5.41
N LYS A 55 3.58 -6.71 -5.62
CA LYS A 55 4.53 -6.90 -4.52
C LYS A 55 4.41 -5.80 -3.46
N LYS A 56 4.25 -4.53 -3.86
CA LYS A 56 4.06 -3.38 -2.97
C LYS A 56 2.71 -3.43 -2.25
N SER A 57 1.67 -3.95 -2.90
CA SER A 57 0.35 -4.22 -2.29
C SER A 57 0.36 -5.37 -1.26
N GLY A 58 1.51 -6.01 -1.08
CA GLY A 58 1.72 -7.05 -0.09
C GLY A 58 1.34 -8.45 -0.58
N VAL A 59 1.15 -8.62 -1.89
CA VAL A 59 0.86 -9.94 -2.47
C VAL A 59 2.08 -10.86 -2.31
N PRO A 60 1.88 -12.11 -1.87
CA PRO A 60 2.95 -13.10 -1.79
C PRO A 60 3.58 -13.36 -3.16
N VAL A 61 4.91 -13.54 -3.18
CA VAL A 61 5.66 -13.80 -4.42
C VAL A 61 5.15 -15.05 -5.16
N LYS A 62 4.70 -16.08 -4.42
CA LYS A 62 4.12 -17.29 -5.00
C LYS A 62 2.85 -16.99 -5.81
N ASP A 63 2.00 -16.10 -5.32
CA ASP A 63 0.71 -15.78 -5.95
C ASP A 63 0.95 -14.89 -7.17
N ILE A 64 1.90 -13.95 -7.08
CA ILE A 64 2.38 -13.20 -8.25
C ILE A 64 2.93 -14.14 -9.34
N ALA A 65 3.67 -15.19 -8.96
CA ALA A 65 4.19 -16.17 -9.92
C ALA A 65 3.04 -16.91 -10.63
N GLN A 66 1.96 -17.24 -9.92
CA GLN A 66 0.76 -17.85 -10.50
C GLN A 66 0.12 -16.91 -11.52
N PHE A 67 -0.05 -15.62 -11.18
CA PHE A 67 -0.57 -14.62 -12.11
C PHE A 67 0.30 -14.50 -13.37
N ILE A 68 1.63 -14.45 -13.22
CA ILE A 68 2.54 -14.43 -14.37
C ILE A 68 2.41 -15.71 -15.20
N SER A 69 2.23 -16.86 -14.58
CA SER A 69 1.98 -18.11 -15.30
C SER A 69 0.67 -18.10 -16.10
N LEU A 70 -0.38 -17.41 -15.63
CA LEU A 70 -1.59 -17.18 -16.41
C LEU A 70 -1.29 -16.29 -17.62
N CYS A 71 -0.56 -15.19 -17.43
CA CYS A 71 -0.14 -14.32 -18.53
C CYS A 71 0.67 -15.04 -19.61
N MET A 72 1.54 -15.97 -19.23
CA MET A 72 2.35 -16.76 -20.18
C MET A 72 1.52 -17.73 -21.02
N GLN A 73 0.32 -18.07 -20.59
CA GLN A 73 -0.59 -18.91 -21.36
C GLN A 73 -1.23 -18.11 -22.52
N GLY A 74 -1.33 -16.78 -22.43
CA GLY A 74 -1.93 -15.95 -23.46
C GLY A 74 -3.44 -15.79 -23.28
N ASP A 75 -4.15 -15.53 -24.36
CA ASP A 75 -5.51 -14.99 -24.28
C ASP A 75 -6.57 -15.96 -23.75
N GLN A 76 -6.31 -17.27 -23.71
CA GLN A 76 -7.25 -18.21 -23.10
C GLN A 76 -7.43 -18.03 -21.59
N THR A 77 -6.54 -17.28 -20.91
CA THR A 77 -6.62 -17.03 -19.46
C THR A 77 -7.04 -15.60 -19.12
N LEU A 78 -7.65 -14.86 -20.06
CA LEU A 78 -8.03 -13.45 -19.82
C LEU A 78 -8.99 -13.31 -18.63
N GLN A 79 -9.95 -14.23 -18.49
CA GLN A 79 -10.92 -14.18 -17.39
C GLN A 79 -10.23 -14.43 -16.05
N GLU A 80 -9.39 -15.45 -15.95
CA GLU A 80 -8.68 -15.78 -14.70
C GLU A 80 -7.71 -14.66 -14.28
N ARG A 81 -7.11 -13.96 -15.24
CA ARG A 81 -6.27 -12.78 -14.97
C ARG A 81 -7.08 -11.61 -14.43
N TYR A 82 -8.27 -11.38 -14.99
CA TYR A 82 -9.18 -10.35 -14.50
C TYR A 82 -9.65 -10.67 -13.09
N ASP A 83 -10.17 -11.88 -12.86
CA ASP A 83 -10.69 -12.33 -11.55
C ASP A 83 -9.59 -12.26 -10.47
N TYR A 84 -8.35 -12.60 -10.83
CA TYR A 84 -7.22 -12.45 -9.91
C TYR A 84 -7.00 -11.00 -9.48
N LEU A 85 -7.05 -10.05 -10.43
CA LEU A 85 -6.83 -8.64 -10.12
C LEU A 85 -8.00 -8.04 -9.34
N ASP A 86 -9.22 -8.47 -9.61
CA ASP A 86 -10.44 -8.09 -8.88
C ASP A 86 -10.34 -8.51 -7.40
N ASP A 87 -9.96 -9.76 -7.12
CA ASP A 87 -9.76 -10.24 -5.74
C ASP A 87 -8.61 -9.48 -5.03
N GLU A 88 -7.50 -9.21 -5.73
CA GLU A 88 -6.41 -8.41 -5.16
C GLU A 88 -6.81 -6.93 -4.93
N GLU A 89 -7.65 -6.34 -5.79
CA GLU A 89 -8.22 -5.01 -5.60
C GLU A 89 -9.10 -4.95 -4.36
N GLU A 90 -10.01 -5.93 -4.17
CA GLU A 90 -10.85 -5.98 -2.98
C GLU A 90 -10.02 -6.13 -1.70
N LYS A 91 -9.01 -7.03 -1.72
CA LYS A 91 -8.09 -7.21 -0.59
C LYS A 91 -7.34 -5.92 -0.26
N LEU A 92 -6.88 -5.19 -1.27
CA LEU A 92 -6.19 -3.92 -1.07
C LEU A 92 -7.14 -2.84 -0.52
N SER A 93 -8.35 -2.77 -1.04
CA SER A 93 -9.39 -1.83 -0.57
C SER A 93 -9.71 -2.04 0.90
N ARG A 94 -9.89 -3.30 1.34
CA ARG A 94 -10.07 -3.65 2.77
C ARG A 94 -8.88 -3.23 3.64
N LYS A 95 -7.64 -3.33 3.12
CA LYS A 95 -6.45 -2.84 3.84
C LYS A 95 -6.47 -1.31 3.96
N ILE A 96 -6.86 -0.59 2.89
CA ILE A 96 -6.97 0.87 2.89
C ILE A 96 -7.99 1.33 3.92
N GLU A 97 -9.19 0.75 3.95
CA GLU A 97 -10.23 1.08 4.94
C GLU A 97 -9.72 0.90 6.37
N LYS A 98 -9.05 -0.23 6.64
CA LYS A 98 -8.45 -0.49 7.96
C LYS A 98 -7.38 0.54 8.32
N MET A 99 -6.50 0.90 7.38
CA MET A 99 -5.46 1.91 7.61
C MET A 99 -6.07 3.31 7.82
N GLN A 100 -7.17 3.64 7.12
CA GLN A 100 -7.91 4.87 7.34
C GLN A 100 -8.51 4.91 8.74
N THR A 101 -9.17 3.85 9.21
CA THR A 101 -9.68 3.79 10.59
C THR A 101 -8.57 3.96 11.63
N GLN A 102 -7.38 3.37 11.38
CA GLN A 102 -6.22 3.53 12.26
C GLN A 102 -5.71 4.98 12.26
N LEU A 103 -5.63 5.62 11.09
CA LEU A 103 -5.25 7.02 10.95
C LEU A 103 -6.21 7.94 11.71
N GLU A 104 -7.52 7.72 11.57
CA GLU A 104 -8.55 8.49 12.28
C GLU A 104 -8.40 8.38 13.80
N PHE A 105 -8.10 7.19 14.31
CA PHE A 105 -7.83 6.99 15.73
C PHE A 105 -6.59 7.78 16.21
N LEU A 106 -5.51 7.78 15.41
CA LEU A 106 -4.31 8.56 15.73
C LEU A 106 -4.61 10.07 15.72
N GLN A 107 -5.37 10.56 14.75
CA GLN A 107 -5.80 11.95 14.67
C GLN A 107 -6.65 12.35 15.89
N TYR A 108 -7.61 11.50 16.28
CA TYR A 108 -8.38 11.69 17.51
C TYR A 108 -7.47 11.82 18.73
N LYS A 109 -6.53 10.89 18.92
CA LYS A 109 -5.62 10.93 20.07
C LYS A 109 -4.67 12.13 20.04
N LYS A 110 -4.24 12.59 18.86
CA LYS A 110 -3.49 13.85 18.74
C LYS A 110 -4.32 15.06 19.20
N TRP A 111 -5.56 15.19 18.74
CA TRP A 111 -6.46 16.26 19.18
C TRP A 111 -6.75 16.21 20.68
N TYR A 112 -7.01 15.02 21.21
CA TYR A 112 -7.20 14.76 22.64
C TYR A 112 -6.01 15.29 23.46
N TYR A 113 -4.78 14.96 23.06
CA TYR A 113 -3.60 15.42 23.80
C TYR A 113 -3.30 16.90 23.55
N LYS A 114 -3.54 17.44 22.35
CA LYS A 114 -3.40 18.88 22.09
C LYS A 114 -4.28 19.71 23.02
N THR A 115 -5.53 19.30 23.20
CA THR A 115 -6.48 19.97 24.11
C THR A 115 -6.10 19.78 25.57
N ALA A 116 -5.66 18.59 25.96
CA ALA A 116 -5.16 18.34 27.32
C ALA A 116 -3.88 19.15 27.63
N ILE A 117 -2.97 19.30 26.68
CA ILE A 117 -1.76 20.15 26.81
C ILE A 117 -2.17 21.60 27.02
N LYS A 118 -3.15 22.10 26.25
CA LYS A 118 -3.66 23.47 26.37
C LYS A 118 -4.25 23.76 27.75
N GLU A 119 -5.00 22.80 28.31
CA GLU A 119 -5.64 22.92 29.62
C GLU A 119 -4.74 22.44 30.79
N GLY A 120 -3.57 21.87 30.48
CA GLY A 120 -2.62 21.35 31.46
C GLY A 120 -3.04 20.05 32.16
N THR A 121 -4.13 19.41 31.74
CA THR A 121 -4.64 18.15 32.34
C THR A 121 -5.48 17.34 31.34
N GLU A 122 -5.51 16.03 31.50
CA GLU A 122 -6.41 15.12 30.77
C GLU A 122 -7.82 15.07 31.38
N ASP A 123 -8.01 15.61 32.59
CA ASP A 123 -9.29 15.55 33.32
C ASP A 123 -10.45 16.18 32.53
N ILE A 124 -10.16 17.09 31.59
CA ILE A 124 -11.14 17.69 30.67
C ILE A 124 -11.86 16.66 29.78
N HIS A 125 -11.28 15.47 29.62
CA HIS A 125 -11.78 14.39 28.78
C HIS A 125 -12.28 13.18 29.59
N PHE A 126 -12.20 13.21 30.92
CA PHE A 126 -12.63 12.11 31.75
C PHE A 126 -14.06 12.31 32.26
N LEU A 127 -14.74 11.19 32.53
CA LEU A 127 -15.99 11.22 33.29
C LEU A 127 -15.73 11.75 34.72
N PRO A 128 -16.71 12.45 35.33
CA PRO A 128 -16.55 12.99 36.68
C PRO A 128 -16.13 11.91 37.68
N ASN A 129 -15.08 12.21 38.46
CA ASN A 129 -14.50 11.31 39.47
C ASN A 129 -14.03 9.95 38.92
N SER A 130 -13.63 9.90 37.65
CA SER A 130 -13.17 8.68 36.98
C SER A 130 -11.93 8.95 36.13
N ARG A 131 -11.20 7.89 35.76
CA ARG A 131 -10.15 7.92 34.71
C ARG A 131 -10.64 7.34 33.39
N MET A 132 -11.94 7.09 33.28
CA MET A 132 -12.56 6.68 32.03
C MET A 132 -12.77 7.91 31.16
N ILE A 133 -12.34 7.82 29.90
CA ILE A 133 -12.62 8.85 28.89
C ILE A 133 -14.13 8.97 28.71
N ASP A 134 -14.63 10.20 28.69
CA ASP A 134 -16.03 10.49 28.36
C ASP A 134 -16.30 10.03 26.91
N PRO A 135 -17.30 9.15 26.68
CA PRO A 135 -17.69 8.75 25.32
C PRO A 135 -17.98 9.96 24.40
N GLN A 136 -18.40 11.09 24.96
CA GLN A 136 -18.68 12.31 24.22
C GLN A 136 -17.42 12.98 23.65
N THR A 137 -16.24 12.75 24.25
CA THR A 137 -14.96 13.29 23.75
C THR A 137 -14.69 12.87 22.32
N ARG A 138 -15.04 11.63 21.94
CA ARG A 138 -14.90 11.17 20.56
C ARG A 138 -15.90 11.85 19.62
N ASN A 139 -17.15 11.98 20.06
CA ASN A 139 -18.18 12.67 19.27
C ASN A 139 -17.81 14.14 19.02
N GLU A 140 -17.26 14.82 20.03
CA GLU A 140 -16.77 16.20 19.87
C GLU A 140 -15.68 16.29 18.80
N PHE A 141 -14.71 15.38 18.83
CA PHE A 141 -13.66 15.33 17.81
C PHE A 141 -14.25 15.09 16.41
N GLU A 142 -15.19 14.15 16.27
CA GLU A 142 -15.80 13.82 14.98
C GLU A 142 -16.58 15.00 14.39
N GLU A 143 -17.29 15.76 15.22
CA GLU A 143 -17.98 16.99 14.79
C GLU A 143 -17.00 18.09 14.37
N LYS A 144 -15.92 18.30 15.13
CA LYS A 144 -14.86 19.25 14.74
C LYS A 144 -14.18 18.82 13.43
N ARG A 145 -13.92 17.52 13.27
CA ARG A 145 -13.30 16.96 12.06
C ARG A 145 -14.18 17.18 10.83
N LYS A 146 -15.49 17.01 10.94
CA LYS A 146 -16.44 17.29 9.83
C LYS A 146 -16.52 18.78 9.49
N ALA A 147 -16.29 19.65 10.48
CA ALA A 147 -16.37 21.10 10.32
C ALA A 147 -15.09 21.75 9.81
N THR A 148 -13.94 21.06 9.82
CA THR A 148 -12.67 21.59 9.29
C THR A 148 -12.37 21.05 7.90
N ALA A 149 -11.76 21.89 7.06
CA ALA A 149 -11.19 21.48 5.78
C ALA A 149 -9.76 20.93 5.92
N ASP A 150 -9.10 21.20 7.06
CA ASP A 150 -7.73 20.80 7.33
C ASP A 150 -7.59 20.19 8.74
N ILE A 151 -7.39 18.87 8.78
CA ILE A 151 -7.23 18.10 10.02
C ILE A 151 -5.99 18.54 10.83
N HIS A 152 -5.01 19.19 10.21
CA HIS A 152 -3.82 19.68 10.90
C HIS A 152 -4.15 20.80 11.90
N GLU A 153 -5.18 21.62 11.62
CA GLU A 153 -5.66 22.64 12.56
C GLU A 153 -6.09 22.03 13.91
N LEU A 154 -6.65 20.82 13.87
CA LEU A 154 -7.11 20.10 15.06
C LEU A 154 -6.01 19.29 15.74
N THR A 155 -4.95 18.90 15.04
CA THR A 155 -4.03 17.87 15.53
C THR A 155 -2.58 18.32 15.71
N ASP A 156 -2.14 19.40 15.09
CA ASP A 156 -0.76 19.90 15.22
C ASP A 156 -0.64 20.91 16.36
N LEU A 157 0.50 20.92 17.05
CA LEU A 157 0.79 21.79 18.21
C LEU A 157 1.26 23.18 17.77
#